data_AF-A0A528FWZ8-F1
#
_entry.id   AF-A0A528FWZ8-F1
#
_cell.length_a   1.000
_cell.length_b   1.000
_cell.length_c   1.000
_cell.angle_alpha   90.00
_cell.angle_beta   90.00
_cell.angle_gamma   90.00
#
_symmetry.space_group_name_H-M   'P 1'
#
loop_
_entity.id
_entity.type
_entity.pdbx_description
1 polymer ?
#
loop_
_entity_poly.entity_id
_entity_poly.type
_entity_poly.pdbx_seq_one_letter_code
_entity_poly.pdbx_strand_id
1 'polypeptide(L)'
;VYVDTRAGAAKEAGDIVQPLASGVLKAQAIVADLHELARGQKKGRQSPSEITLFKSVGAALEDLAAGIAVYKARSRAVGSRQ
;
A
#
# COMPACT_ATOMS: atom_id res chain seq x y z
N VAL A 1 -9.66 7.36 1.16
CA VAL A 1 -9.28 5.95 0.93
C VAL A 1 -7.83 5.90 0.47
N TYR A 2 -7.06 4.91 0.91
CA TYR A 2 -5.67 4.69 0.52
C TYR A 2 -5.53 3.28 -0.05
N VAL A 3 -4.58 3.07 -0.96
CA VAL A 3 -4.39 1.77 -1.62
C VAL A 3 -2.92 1.35 -1.66
N ASP A 4 -2.63 0.07 -1.86
CA ASP A 4 -1.26 -0.40 -2.13
C ASP A 4 -0.75 0.12 -3.49
N THR A 5 -1.50 -0.16 -4.55
CA THR A 5 -1.27 0.36 -5.90
C THR A 5 -2.59 0.85 -6.48
N ARG A 6 -2.58 1.99 -7.16
CA ARG A 6 -3.79 2.51 -7.81
C ARG A 6 -4.31 1.56 -8.89
N ALA A 7 -3.41 0.98 -9.66
CA ALA A 7 -3.75 0.10 -10.77
C ALA A 7 -4.35 -1.23 -10.30
N GLY A 8 -3.78 -1.87 -9.27
CA GLY A 8 -4.30 -3.12 -8.72
C GLY A 8 -5.64 -2.91 -8.02
N ALA A 9 -5.74 -1.91 -7.15
CA ALA A 9 -6.98 -1.62 -6.44
C ALA A 9 -8.15 -1.28 -7.38
N ALA A 10 -7.91 -0.54 -8.48
CA ALA A 10 -8.96 -0.19 -9.43
C ALA A 10 -9.37 -1.33 -10.38
N LYS A 11 -8.73 -2.51 -10.31
CA LYS A 11 -9.01 -3.66 -11.17
C LYS A 11 -9.42 -4.92 -10.40
N GLU A 12 -8.87 -5.13 -9.22
CA GLU A 12 -8.95 -6.41 -8.51
C GLU A 12 -9.69 -6.32 -7.17
N ALA A 13 -9.62 -5.17 -6.49
CA ALA A 13 -10.35 -4.97 -5.23
C ALA A 13 -11.84 -4.75 -5.51
N GLY A 14 -12.68 -5.78 -5.37
CA GLY A 14 -14.12 -5.66 -5.57
C GLY A 14 -14.78 -4.57 -4.72
N ASP A 15 -14.27 -4.34 -3.51
CA ASP A 15 -14.65 -3.27 -2.58
C ASP A 15 -14.18 -1.86 -2.99
N ILE A 16 -13.41 -1.74 -4.07
CA ILE A 16 -13.04 -0.48 -4.72
C ILE A 16 -13.65 -0.38 -6.12
N VAL A 17 -13.54 -1.44 -6.92
CA VAL A 17 -14.07 -1.54 -8.29
C VAL A 17 -15.58 -1.30 -8.32
N GLN A 18 -16.34 -1.97 -7.47
CA GLN A 18 -17.81 -1.83 -7.50
C GLN A 18 -18.27 -0.43 -7.06
N PRO A 19 -17.73 0.17 -5.98
CA PRO A 19 -18.06 1.56 -5.64
C PRO A 19 -17.62 2.60 -6.69
N LEU A 20 -16.49 2.37 -7.39
CA LEU A 20 -16.08 3.23 -8.50
C LEU A 20 -17.06 3.13 -9.68
N ALA A 21 -17.45 1.91 -10.04
CA ALA A 21 -18.39 1.66 -11.14
C ALA A 21 -19.79 2.20 -10.85
N SER A 22 -20.26 2.12 -9.60
CA SER A 22 -21.54 2.68 -9.18
C SER A 22 -21.51 4.20 -8.95
N GLY A 23 -20.33 4.82 -8.97
CA GLY A 23 -20.13 6.25 -8.72
C GLY A 23 -20.23 6.67 -7.26
N VAL A 24 -20.48 5.74 -6.32
CA VAL A 24 -20.49 6.01 -4.87
C VAL A 24 -19.10 6.43 -4.40
N LEU A 25 -18.05 5.82 -4.96
CA LEU A 25 -16.68 6.24 -4.79
C LEU A 25 -16.22 6.96 -6.07
N LYS A 26 -15.61 8.13 -5.91
CA LYS A 26 -14.94 8.83 -7.01
C LYS A 26 -13.46 8.47 -7.02
N ALA A 27 -12.83 8.39 -8.20
CA ALA A 27 -11.40 8.09 -8.30
C ALA A 27 -10.53 9.08 -7.50
N GLN A 28 -10.95 10.35 -7.41
CA GLN A 28 -10.28 11.40 -6.64
C GLN A 28 -10.37 11.20 -5.12
N ALA A 29 -11.30 10.36 -4.63
CA ALA A 29 -11.40 10.01 -3.21
C ALA A 29 -10.37 8.94 -2.78
N ILE A 30 -9.64 8.35 -3.73
CA ILE A 30 -8.43 7.58 -3.47
C ILE A 30 -7.26 8.57 -3.32
N VAL A 31 -6.96 8.90 -2.07
CA VAL A 31 -6.08 10.00 -1.65
C VAL A 31 -4.63 9.74 -2.07
N ALA A 32 -4.13 8.54 -1.79
CA ALA A 32 -2.75 8.16 -2.07
C ALA A 32 -2.60 6.64 -2.23
N ASP A 33 -1.56 6.23 -2.95
CA ASP A 33 -1.04 4.87 -2.85
C ASP A 33 0.09 4.73 -1.80
N LEU A 34 0.53 3.50 -1.55
CA LEU A 34 1.57 3.20 -0.57
C LEU A 34 2.91 3.87 -0.92
N HIS A 35 3.21 4.03 -2.21
CA HIS A 35 4.43 4.70 -2.67
C HIS A 35 4.42 6.19 -2.30
N GLU A 36 3.34 6.88 -2.62
CA GLU A 36 3.14 8.30 -2.30
C GLU A 36 3.17 8.54 -0.78
N LEU A 37 2.57 7.64 0.00
CA LEU A 37 2.56 7.70 1.48
C LEU A 37 3.96 7.47 2.06
N ALA A 38 4.65 6.41 1.63
CA ALA A 38 5.98 6.06 2.14
C ALA A 38 7.03 7.15 1.85
N ARG A 39 6.83 7.93 0.78
CA ARG A 39 7.70 9.06 0.42
C ARG A 39 7.24 10.40 1.01
N GLY A 40 6.13 10.44 1.75
CA GLY A 40 5.58 11.68 2.30
C GLY A 40 5.06 12.66 1.23
N GLN A 41 4.84 12.20 -0.01
CA GLN A 41 4.30 13.01 -1.11
C GLN A 41 2.81 13.29 -0.91
N LYS A 42 2.11 12.37 -0.24
CA LYS A 42 0.74 12.54 0.22
C LYS A 42 0.69 12.35 1.72
N LYS A 43 -0.22 13.09 2.35
CA LYS A 43 -0.47 13.00 3.77
C LYS A 43 -1.36 11.78 4.05
N GLY A 44 -1.03 11.05 5.12
CA GLY A 44 -1.92 10.04 5.70
C GLY A 44 -3.01 10.70 6.55
N ARG A 45 -3.43 10.05 7.64
CA ARG A 45 -4.35 10.62 8.63
C ARG A 45 -3.91 12.02 9.07
N GLN A 46 -4.83 12.99 9.05
CA GLN A 46 -4.60 14.38 9.44
C GLN A 46 -5.32 14.77 10.73
N SER A 47 -6.30 14.00 11.18
CA SER A 47 -6.94 14.23 12.48
C SER A 47 -7.39 12.93 13.18
N PRO A 48 -7.64 12.97 14.50
CA PRO A 48 -8.22 11.84 15.23
C PRO A 48 -9.65 11.49 14.80
N SER A 49 -10.41 12.44 14.27
CA SER A 49 -11.82 12.24 13.87
C SER A 49 -11.98 11.61 12.48
N GLU A 50 -10.92 11.58 11.66
CA GLU A 50 -10.96 10.95 10.35
C GLU A 50 -11.15 9.44 10.44
N ILE A 51 -12.00 8.88 9.58
CA ILE A 51 -12.03 7.43 9.34
C ILE A 51 -11.18 7.17 8.10
N THR A 52 -10.12 6.39 8.26
CA THR A 52 -9.20 6.04 7.16
C THR A 52 -9.30 4.55 6.83
N LEU A 53 -9.39 4.24 5.54
CA LEU A 53 -9.29 2.87 5.02
C LEU A 53 -8.03 2.76 4.17
N PHE A 54 -7.19 1.77 4.45
CA PHE A 54 -6.14 1.30 3.54
C PHE A 54 -6.58 -0.04 2.95
N LYS A 55 -6.71 -0.11 1.63
CA LYS A 55 -7.09 -1.32 0.92
C LYS A 55 -5.90 -1.86 0.13
N SER A 56 -5.57 -3.13 0.35
CA SER A 56 -4.54 -3.84 -0.40
C SER A 56 -5.13 -5.05 -1.13
N VAL A 57 -4.66 -5.28 -2.35
CA VAL A 57 -4.85 -6.50 -3.16
C VAL A 57 -3.58 -7.35 -3.19
N GLY A 58 -2.42 -6.74 -2.90
CA GLY A 58 -1.09 -7.33 -2.94
C GLY A 58 -0.30 -6.81 -4.14
N ALA A 59 0.99 -6.52 -3.93
CA ALA A 59 1.90 -6.16 -5.00
C ALA A 59 3.20 -6.96 -4.89
N ALA A 60 3.64 -7.58 -5.99
CA ALA A 60 4.86 -8.41 -6.02
C ALA A 60 6.13 -7.65 -5.57
N LEU A 61 6.12 -6.31 -5.63
CA LEU A 61 7.20 -5.48 -5.09
C LEU A 61 7.36 -5.65 -3.57
N GLU A 62 6.26 -5.84 -2.84
CA GLU A 62 6.24 -6.02 -1.39
C GLU A 62 6.90 -7.37 -1.02
N ASP A 63 6.55 -8.44 -1.74
CA ASP A 63 7.17 -9.76 -1.59
C ASP A 63 8.68 -9.70 -1.87
N LEU A 64 9.07 -9.02 -2.96
CA LEU A 64 10.48 -8.86 -3.32
C LEU A 64 11.25 -8.05 -2.25
N ALA A 65 10.66 -6.97 -1.74
CA ALA A 65 11.25 -6.17 -0.68
C ALA A 65 11.46 -6.99 0.60
N ALA A 66 10.45 -7.78 0.99
CA ALA A 66 10.54 -8.70 2.13
C ALA A 66 11.61 -9.77 1.92
N GLY A 67 11.67 -10.39 0.73
CA GLY A 67 12.68 -11.38 0.37
C GLY A 67 14.10 -10.82 0.46
N ILE A 68 14.33 -9.61 -0.06
CA ILE A 68 15.62 -8.90 0.04
C ILE A 68 15.97 -8.62 1.51
N ALA A 69 15.02 -8.17 2.32
CA ALA A 69 15.24 -7.88 3.73
C ALA A 69 15.67 -9.13 4.51
N VAL A 70 14.96 -10.25 4.33
CA VAL A 70 15.29 -11.53 4.96
C VAL A 70 16.67 -12.04 4.49
N TYR A 71 16.94 -11.99 3.18
CA TYR A 71 18.22 -12.40 2.62
C TYR A 71 19.41 -11.60 3.21
N LYS A 72 19.26 -10.27 3.31
CA LYS A 72 20.28 -9.39 3.90
C LYS A 72 20.46 -9.64 5.40
N ALA A 73 19.37 -9.82 6.14
CA ALA A 73 19.42 -10.14 7.57
C ALA A 73 20.16 -11.46 7.82
N ARG A 74 19.88 -12.49 7.00
CA ARG A 74 20.61 -13.76 7.07
C ARG A 74 22.09 -13.59 6.77
N SER A 75 22.45 -12.84 5.74
CA SER A 75 23.85 -12.61 5.35
C SER A 75 24.65 -11.90 6.47
N ARG A 76 24.03 -10.94 7.16
CA ARG A 76 24.66 -10.24 8.30
C ARG A 76 24.84 -11.14 9.54
N ALA A 77 23.84 -11.97 9.84
CA ALA A 77 23.88 -12.87 10.99
C ALA A 77 24.90 -14.03 10.84
N VAL A 78 25.33 -14.34 9.61
CA VAL A 78 26.40 -15.30 9.34
C VAL A 78 27.78 -14.64 9.50
N GLY A 79 27.93 -13.38 9.10
CA GLY A 79 29.19 -12.63 9.24
C GLY A 79 29.54 -12.22 10.68
N SER A 80 28.58 -12.24 11.62
CA SER A 80 28.79 -11.88 13.03
C SER A 80 29.05 -13.06 13.96
N ARG A 81 29.25 -14.28 13.42
CA ARG A 81 29.64 -15.48 14.19
C ARG A 81 31.13 -15.82 13.97
N GLN A 82 32.01 -14.83 14.17
CA GLN A 82 33.44 -15.05 14.37
C GLN A 82 33.86 -14.46 15.70
#